data_AF-A0A086ME54-F1
#
_entry.id   AF-A0A086ME54-F1
#
_cell.length_a   1.000
_cell.length_b   1.000
_cell.length_c   1.000
_cell.angle_alpha   90.00
_cell.angle_beta   90.00
_cell.angle_gamma   90.00
#
_symmetry.space_group_name_H-M   'P 1'
#
loop_
_entity.id
_entity.type
_entity.pdbx_description
1 polymer ?
#
loop_
_entity_poly.entity_id
_entity_poly.type
_entity_poly.pdbx_seq_one_letter_code
_entity_poly.pdbx_strand_id
1 'polypeptide(L)'
;MTDYGNIAARLFQMDERTWERHASPWSVWTRVASLPLLLAAIWSHAWLGLWALLPVVLVILWLWLNPRLFPAPARTDTWSAKATFGERVWLNRKTIPIPGHHTRMAHLLTMASALGFAVALVGALLNDWLPTVSGGLIAWFAKMWFCDRMVWLYDEMKDKHPPYAEWLRVGQKEVR
;
A
#
# COMPACT_ATOMS: atom_id res chain seq x y z
N MET A 1 8.64 19.92 9.47
CA MET A 1 7.53 19.31 10.23
C MET A 1 6.26 19.48 9.42
N THR A 2 5.95 18.53 8.54
CA THR A 2 4.81 18.67 7.63
C THR A 2 3.61 18.00 8.28
N ASP A 3 2.62 18.79 8.70
CA ASP A 3 1.33 18.27 9.17
C ASP A 3 0.64 17.58 8.00
N TYR A 4 0.68 16.25 7.97
CA TYR A 4 -0.08 15.44 7.02
C TYR A 4 -1.55 15.56 7.42
N GLY A 5 -2.22 16.58 6.89
CA GLY A 5 -3.63 16.91 7.11
C GLY A 5 -4.62 15.89 6.52
N ASN A 6 -4.32 14.59 6.65
CA ASN A 6 -5.11 13.51 6.11
C ASN A 6 -5.42 12.49 7.20
N ILE A 7 -6.72 12.28 7.44
CA ILE A 7 -7.28 11.48 8.54
C ILE A 7 -6.65 10.07 8.60
N ALA A 8 -6.38 9.46 7.44
CA ALA A 8 -5.73 8.15 7.34
C ALA A 8 -4.32 8.13 7.94
N ALA A 9 -3.48 9.14 7.68
CA ALA A 9 -2.12 9.19 8.21
C ALA A 9 -2.12 9.36 9.74
N ARG A 10 -3.09 10.11 10.28
CA ARG A 10 -3.30 10.30 11.72
C ARG A 10 -3.81 9.03 12.40
N LEU A 11 -4.79 8.33 11.80
CA LEU A 11 -5.31 7.04 12.28
C LEU A 11 -4.22 5.97 12.38
N PHE A 12 -3.27 5.96 11.42
CA PHE A 12 -2.17 5.00 11.43
C PHE A 12 -0.91 5.48 12.17
N GLN A 13 -0.93 6.66 12.81
CA GLN A 13 0.22 7.25 13.51
C GLN A 13 1.51 7.20 12.67
N MET A 14 1.44 7.65 11.42
CA MET A 14 2.59 7.61 10.52
C MET A 14 3.53 8.80 10.77
N ASP A 15 4.43 8.65 11.73
CA ASP A 15 5.56 9.56 11.91
C ASP A 15 6.64 9.38 10.82
N GLU A 16 7.63 10.27 10.78
CA GLU A 16 8.70 10.23 9.77
C GLU A 16 9.41 8.88 9.74
N ARG A 17 9.70 8.33 10.93
CA ARG A 17 10.40 7.04 11.08
C ARG A 17 9.58 5.88 10.55
N THR A 18 8.26 5.88 10.76
CA THR A 18 7.36 4.86 10.21
C THR A 18 7.27 4.98 8.70
N TRP A 19 7.28 6.18 8.13
CA TRP A 19 7.36 6.39 6.68
C TRP A 19 8.66 5.83 6.09
N GLU A 20 9.80 6.08 6.72
CA GLU A 20 11.09 5.54 6.25
C GLU A 20 11.12 4.01 6.26
N ARG A 21 10.57 3.39 7.32
CA ARG A 21 10.46 1.93 7.41
C ARG A 21 9.46 1.35 6.43
N HIS A 22 8.38 2.08 6.14
CA HIS A 22 7.38 1.66 5.18
C HIS A 22 7.98 1.49 3.77
N ALA A 23 8.98 2.28 3.41
CA ALA A 23 9.70 2.18 2.14
C ALA A 23 10.52 0.88 1.97
N SER A 24 10.67 0.09 3.05
CA SER A 24 11.36 -1.20 3.01
C SER A 24 10.72 -2.16 2.00
N PRO A 25 11.49 -2.79 1.10
CA PRO A 25 10.96 -3.81 0.19
C PRO A 25 10.22 -4.93 0.93
N TRP A 26 10.75 -5.37 2.08
CA TRP A 26 10.12 -6.39 2.90
C TRP A 26 8.75 -5.94 3.43
N SER A 27 8.64 -4.69 3.90
CA SER A 27 7.36 -4.13 4.32
C SER A 27 6.36 -4.14 3.17
N VAL A 28 6.75 -3.65 1.98
CA VAL A 28 5.87 -3.57 0.82
C VAL A 28 5.38 -4.96 0.37
N TRP A 29 6.29 -5.90 0.11
CA TRP A 29 5.91 -7.20 -0.48
C TRP A 29 5.09 -8.08 0.47
N THR A 30 5.38 -8.04 1.76
CA THR A 30 4.60 -8.81 2.75
C THR A 30 3.21 -8.21 3.00
N ARG A 31 3.02 -6.91 2.75
CA ARG A 31 1.68 -6.29 2.69
C ARG A 31 0.94 -6.66 1.42
N VAL A 32 1.62 -6.72 0.28
CA VAL A 32 1.03 -7.21 -0.99
C VAL A 32 0.50 -8.63 -0.82
N ALA A 33 1.22 -9.48 -0.09
CA ALA A 33 0.78 -10.84 0.25
C ALA A 33 -0.39 -10.91 1.25
N SER A 34 -0.77 -9.80 1.91
CA SER A 34 -1.81 -9.84 2.95
C SER A 34 -3.23 -9.98 2.39
N LEU A 35 -3.49 -9.56 1.15
CA LEU A 35 -4.82 -9.72 0.53
C LEU A 35 -5.22 -11.20 0.38
N PRO A 36 -4.42 -12.07 -0.27
CA PRO A 36 -4.78 -13.49 -0.36
C PRO A 36 -4.88 -14.16 1.01
N LEU A 37 -4.02 -13.78 1.97
CA LEU A 37 -4.11 -14.28 3.35
C LEU A 37 -5.40 -13.85 4.05
N LEU A 38 -5.85 -12.61 3.84
CA LEU A 38 -7.11 -12.13 4.39
C LEU A 38 -8.31 -12.88 3.80
N LEU A 39 -8.34 -13.07 2.47
CA LEU A 39 -9.41 -13.82 1.82
C LEU A 39 -9.44 -15.29 2.29
N ALA A 40 -8.27 -15.92 2.43
CA ALA A 40 -8.17 -17.27 2.98
C ALA A 40 -8.62 -17.35 4.45
N ALA A 41 -8.26 -16.36 5.27
CA ALA A 41 -8.70 -16.26 6.65
C ALA A 41 -10.23 -16.13 6.75
N ILE A 42 -10.84 -15.29 5.91
CA ILE A 42 -12.29 -15.13 5.84
C ILE A 42 -12.95 -16.42 5.36
N TRP A 43 -12.44 -17.02 4.27
CA TRP A 43 -12.94 -18.28 3.73
C TRP A 43 -12.95 -19.41 4.77
N SER A 44 -11.96 -19.45 5.65
CA SER A 44 -11.81 -20.48 6.68
C SER A 44 -12.99 -20.59 7.65
N HIS A 45 -13.90 -19.60 7.69
CA HIS A 45 -15.12 -19.66 8.48
C HIS A 45 -16.02 -20.87 8.14
N ALA A 46 -15.94 -21.41 6.93
CA ALA A 46 -16.63 -22.67 6.56
C ALA A 46 -16.20 -23.88 7.40
N TRP A 47 -14.95 -23.90 7.88
CA TRP A 47 -14.40 -25.00 8.67
C TRP A 47 -14.24 -24.65 10.14
N LEU A 48 -13.95 -23.38 10.43
CA LEU A 48 -13.61 -22.89 11.77
C LEU A 48 -14.78 -22.18 12.47
N GLY A 49 -15.86 -21.86 11.76
CA GLY A 49 -16.96 -21.05 12.29
C GLY A 49 -16.44 -19.72 12.84
N LEU A 50 -16.84 -19.37 14.07
CA LEU A 50 -16.40 -18.15 14.74
C LEU A 50 -14.89 -18.08 14.99
N TRP A 51 -14.18 -19.21 15.03
CA TRP A 51 -12.73 -19.23 15.22
C TRP A 51 -11.97 -18.61 14.04
N ALA A 52 -12.60 -18.48 12.86
CA ALA A 52 -12.02 -17.75 11.72
C ALA A 52 -11.77 -16.26 12.01
N LEU A 53 -12.36 -15.70 13.06
CA LEU A 53 -12.01 -14.35 13.51
C LEU A 53 -10.55 -14.24 13.94
N LEU A 54 -9.95 -15.30 14.49
CA LEU A 54 -8.54 -15.28 14.90
C LEU A 54 -7.59 -15.02 13.73
N PRO A 55 -7.57 -15.81 12.63
CA PRO A 55 -6.68 -15.52 11.51
C PRO A 55 -6.98 -14.17 10.84
N VAL A 56 -8.25 -13.71 10.81
CA VAL A 56 -8.60 -12.38 10.30
C VAL A 56 -7.93 -11.28 11.15
N VAL A 57 -8.05 -11.37 12.48
CA VAL A 57 -7.41 -10.45 13.42
C VAL A 57 -5.89 -10.48 13.26
N LEU A 58 -5.28 -11.66 13.09
CA LEU A 58 -3.83 -11.78 12.85
C LEU A 58 -3.38 -11.05 11.59
N VAL A 59 -4.14 -11.13 10.49
CA VAL A 59 -3.80 -10.40 9.25
C VAL A 59 -3.95 -8.89 9.44
N ILE A 60 -4.99 -8.44 10.15
CA ILE A 60 -5.17 -7.01 10.46
C ILE A 60 -4.03 -6.49 11.35
N LEU A 61 -3.66 -7.24 12.39
CA LEU A 61 -2.52 -6.93 13.26
C LEU A 61 -1.21 -6.90 12.46
N TRP A 62 -1.02 -7.83 11.54
CA TRP A 62 0.13 -7.83 10.63
C TRP A 62 0.18 -6.54 9.81
N LEU A 63 -0.90 -6.15 9.15
CA LEU A 63 -0.96 -4.92 8.36
C LEU A 63 -0.62 -3.67 9.18
N TRP A 64 -1.01 -3.64 10.46
CA TRP A 64 -0.66 -2.57 11.39
C TRP A 64 0.81 -2.61 11.86
N LEU A 65 1.33 -3.79 12.20
CA LEU A 65 2.70 -3.95 12.72
C LEU A 65 3.76 -3.81 11.62
N ASN A 66 3.44 -4.24 10.41
CA ASN A 66 4.35 -4.33 9.28
C ASN A 66 5.20 -3.07 9.00
N PRO A 67 4.64 -1.85 8.87
CA PRO A 67 5.42 -0.64 8.62
C PRO A 67 6.34 -0.24 9.78
N ARG A 68 6.21 -0.88 10.96
CA ARG A 68 7.03 -0.61 12.15
C ARG A 68 8.14 -1.64 12.37
N LEU A 69 7.98 -2.84 11.80
CA LEU A 69 8.82 -4.00 12.05
C LEU A 69 10.14 -3.96 11.28
N PHE A 70 10.10 -3.58 10.00
CA PHE A 70 11.27 -3.65 9.13
C PHE A 70 12.16 -2.40 9.24
N PRO A 71 13.50 -2.54 9.12
CA PRO A 71 14.39 -1.39 9.10
C PRO A 71 14.17 -0.55 7.83
N ALA A 72 14.47 0.76 7.92
CA ALA A 72 14.48 1.63 6.75
C ALA A 72 15.52 1.14 5.74
N PRO A 73 15.23 1.17 4.43
CA PRO A 73 16.17 0.71 3.42
C PRO A 73 17.35 1.70 3.29
N ALA A 74 18.56 1.15 3.15
CA ALA A 74 19.78 1.93 2.95
C ALA A 74 19.75 2.76 1.65
N ARG A 75 19.03 2.25 0.63
CA ARG A 75 18.84 2.88 -0.68
C ARG A 75 17.36 2.91 -1.03
N THR A 76 16.90 4.04 -1.56
CA THR A 76 15.48 4.33 -1.84
C THR A 76 15.23 4.60 -3.32
N ASP A 77 16.18 4.22 -4.19
CA ASP A 77 16.05 4.21 -5.65
C ASP A 77 15.25 3.00 -6.19
N THR A 78 14.68 2.20 -5.30
CA THR A 78 13.90 0.99 -5.62
C THR A 78 12.44 1.31 -5.91
N TRP A 79 11.78 0.44 -6.68
CA TRP A 79 10.35 0.55 -6.97
C TRP A 79 9.49 0.64 -5.70
N SER A 80 9.77 -0.20 -4.70
CA SER A 80 9.03 -0.23 -3.43
C SER A 80 9.13 1.09 -2.67
N ALA A 81 10.33 1.68 -2.59
CA ALA A 81 10.53 2.95 -1.91
C ALA A 81 9.81 4.09 -2.64
N LYS A 82 10.00 4.19 -3.96
CA LYS A 82 9.33 5.20 -4.79
C LYS A 82 7.81 5.09 -4.74
N ALA A 83 7.25 3.88 -4.69
CA ALA A 83 5.81 3.67 -4.54
C ALA A 83 5.30 4.27 -3.22
N THR A 84 5.99 4.03 -2.10
CA THR A 84 5.61 4.62 -0.80
C THR A 84 5.79 6.14 -0.75
N PHE A 85 6.81 6.68 -1.41
CA PHE A 85 7.00 8.12 -1.52
C PHE A 85 5.89 8.77 -2.35
N GLY A 86 5.49 8.12 -3.44
CA GLY A 86 4.35 8.57 -4.23
C GLY A 86 3.04 8.55 -3.45
N GLU A 87 2.82 7.52 -2.61
CA GLU A 87 1.68 7.51 -1.68
C GLU A 87 1.73 8.71 -0.72
N ARG A 88 2.91 9.06 -0.19
CA ARG A 88 3.09 10.24 0.66
C ARG A 88 2.81 11.55 -0.07
N VAL A 89 3.28 11.68 -1.32
CA VAL A 89 2.96 12.82 -2.20
C VAL A 89 1.45 12.91 -2.47
N TRP A 90 0.82 11.78 -2.79
CA TRP A 90 -0.63 11.67 -2.99
C TRP A 90 -1.40 12.12 -1.74
N LEU A 91 -0.99 11.70 -0.55
CA LEU A 91 -1.64 12.13 0.70
C LEU A 91 -1.52 13.64 0.94
N ASN A 92 -0.43 14.27 0.48
CA ASN A 92 -0.17 15.71 0.60
C ASN A 92 -0.74 16.56 -0.56
N ARG A 93 -1.45 15.95 -1.53
CA ARG A 93 -1.95 16.61 -2.76
C ARG A 93 -2.85 17.84 -2.55
N LYS A 94 -3.43 18.00 -1.36
CA LYS A 94 -4.25 19.17 -1.01
C LYS A 94 -3.40 20.40 -0.71
N THR A 95 -2.19 20.20 -0.19
CA THR A 95 -1.24 21.27 0.15
C THR A 95 -0.32 21.56 -1.03
N ILE A 96 0.19 20.51 -1.67
CA ILE A 96 1.03 20.61 -2.87
C ILE A 96 0.26 19.96 -4.02
N PRO A 97 -0.37 20.75 -4.91
CA PRO A 97 -1.14 20.23 -6.03
C PRO A 97 -0.31 19.31 -6.94
N ILE A 98 -0.95 18.26 -7.44
CA ILE A 98 -0.34 17.28 -8.35
C ILE A 98 -1.05 17.33 -9.71
N PRO A 99 -0.39 16.90 -10.80
CA PRO A 99 -1.01 16.86 -12.12
C PRO A 99 -2.30 16.04 -12.16
N GLY A 100 -3.35 16.59 -12.79
CA GLY A 100 -4.69 16.00 -12.77
C GLY A 100 -4.82 14.61 -13.39
N HIS A 101 -3.90 14.21 -14.27
CA HIS A 101 -3.87 12.87 -14.85
C HIS A 101 -3.52 11.78 -13.81
N HIS A 102 -2.62 12.07 -12.86
CA HIS A 102 -2.33 11.18 -11.74
C HIS A 102 -3.54 11.02 -10.84
N THR A 103 -4.25 12.12 -10.54
CA THR A 103 -5.47 12.12 -9.73
C THR A 103 -6.58 11.27 -10.33
N ARG A 104 -6.88 11.46 -11.62
CA ARG A 104 -7.89 10.65 -12.31
C ARG A 104 -7.56 9.16 -12.26
N MET A 105 -6.32 8.79 -12.60
CA MET A 105 -5.90 7.39 -12.61
C MET A 105 -5.90 6.77 -11.21
N ALA A 106 -5.40 7.49 -10.21
CA ALA A 106 -5.39 7.05 -8.82
C ALA A 106 -6.81 6.77 -8.29
N HIS A 107 -7.78 7.63 -8.60
CA HIS A 107 -9.18 7.40 -8.21
C HIS A 107 -9.78 6.19 -8.94
N LEU A 108 -9.59 6.06 -10.25
CA LEU A 108 -10.10 4.94 -11.02
C LEU A 108 -9.56 3.60 -10.50
N LEU A 109 -8.25 3.51 -10.25
CA LEU A 109 -7.62 2.30 -9.73
C LEU A 109 -8.05 2.00 -8.30
N THR A 110 -8.23 3.04 -7.47
CA THR A 110 -8.76 2.86 -6.11
C THR A 110 -10.19 2.32 -6.14
N MET A 111 -11.05 2.85 -7.01
CA MET A 111 -12.43 2.37 -7.19
C MET A 111 -12.45 0.94 -7.72
N ALA A 112 -11.66 0.62 -8.74
CA ALA A 112 -11.54 -0.74 -9.27
C ALA A 112 -11.05 -1.72 -8.19
N SER A 113 -10.05 -1.31 -7.39
CA SER A 113 -9.53 -2.13 -6.30
C SER A 113 -10.58 -2.37 -5.21
N ALA A 114 -11.32 -1.34 -4.81
CA ALA A 114 -12.39 -1.44 -3.82
C ALA A 114 -13.56 -2.33 -4.30
N LEU A 115 -13.98 -2.18 -5.55
CA LEU A 115 -15.05 -3.02 -6.14
C LEU A 115 -14.60 -4.48 -6.26
N GLY A 116 -13.39 -4.73 -6.74
CA GLY A 116 -12.81 -6.07 -6.78
C GLY A 116 -12.77 -6.71 -5.39
N PHE A 117 -12.33 -5.95 -4.39
CA PHE A 117 -12.28 -6.43 -3.01
C PHE A 117 -13.66 -6.75 -2.44
N ALA A 118 -14.67 -5.92 -2.73
CA ALA A 118 -16.05 -6.18 -2.31
C ALA A 118 -16.60 -7.49 -2.91
N VAL A 119 -16.37 -7.73 -4.21
CA VAL A 119 -16.74 -8.99 -4.87
C VAL A 119 -15.99 -10.18 -4.24
N ALA A 120 -14.69 -10.02 -4.00
CA ALA A 120 -13.87 -11.05 -3.38
C ALA A 120 -14.34 -11.41 -1.97
N LEU A 121 -14.71 -10.39 -1.19
CA LEU A 121 -15.20 -10.52 0.18
C LEU A 121 -16.53 -11.26 0.22
N VAL A 122 -17.49 -10.87 -0.62
CA VAL A 122 -18.78 -11.56 -0.74
C VAL A 122 -18.55 -13.02 -1.16
N GLY A 123 -17.69 -13.26 -2.15
CA GLY A 123 -17.31 -14.60 -2.56
C GLY A 123 -16.75 -15.43 -1.40
N ALA A 124 -15.82 -14.86 -0.62
CA ALA A 124 -15.18 -15.58 0.48
C ALA A 124 -16.14 -15.89 1.62
N LEU A 125 -17.09 -14.98 1.91
CA LEU A 125 -18.16 -15.17 2.88
C LEU A 125 -19.20 -16.20 2.45
N LEU A 126 -19.41 -16.36 1.14
CA LEU A 126 -20.29 -17.39 0.58
C LEU A 126 -19.55 -18.69 0.24
N ASN A 127 -18.23 -18.74 0.48
CA ASN A 127 -17.34 -19.83 0.05
C ASN A 127 -17.47 -20.18 -1.44
N ASP A 128 -17.71 -19.16 -2.29
CA ASP A 128 -17.73 -19.30 -3.74
C ASP A 128 -16.39 -18.87 -4.35
N TRP A 129 -15.73 -19.80 -5.02
CA TRP A 129 -14.36 -19.64 -5.50
C TRP A 129 -14.26 -18.62 -6.63
N LEU A 130 -15.27 -18.56 -7.51
CA LEU A 130 -15.24 -17.73 -8.71
C LEU A 130 -15.23 -16.22 -8.36
N PRO A 131 -16.18 -15.67 -7.60
CA PRO A 131 -16.13 -14.27 -7.16
C PRO A 131 -14.94 -13.98 -6.23
N THR A 132 -14.55 -14.94 -5.37
CA THR A 132 -13.39 -14.76 -4.49
C THR A 132 -12.10 -14.52 -5.27
N VAL A 133 -11.80 -15.41 -6.22
CA VAL A 133 -10.56 -15.36 -7.00
C VAL A 133 -10.62 -14.21 -8.01
N SER A 134 -11.70 -14.08 -8.77
CA SER A 134 -11.80 -13.02 -9.79
C SER A 134 -11.79 -11.61 -9.15
N GLY A 135 -12.58 -11.39 -8.10
CA GLY A 135 -12.59 -10.14 -7.35
C GLY A 135 -11.22 -9.87 -6.69
N GLY A 136 -10.60 -10.91 -6.11
CA GLY A 136 -9.30 -10.82 -5.46
C GLY A 136 -8.20 -10.41 -6.45
N LEU A 137 -8.20 -11.00 -7.65
CA LEU A 137 -7.27 -10.65 -8.73
C LEU A 137 -7.49 -9.21 -9.21
N ILE A 138 -8.75 -8.79 -9.43
CA ILE A 138 -9.06 -7.40 -9.81
C ILE A 138 -8.54 -6.43 -8.74
N ALA A 139 -8.82 -6.72 -7.47
CA ALA A 139 -8.38 -5.90 -6.34
C ALA A 139 -6.86 -5.78 -6.28
N TRP A 140 -6.17 -6.91 -6.46
CA TRP A 140 -4.72 -7.04 -6.41
C TRP A 140 -4.05 -6.30 -7.57
N PHE A 141 -4.45 -6.58 -8.81
CA PHE A 141 -3.87 -5.93 -9.99
C PHE A 141 -4.13 -4.42 -10.01
N ALA A 142 -5.34 -3.98 -9.65
CA ALA A 142 -5.65 -2.56 -9.56
C ALA A 142 -4.78 -1.86 -8.49
N LYS A 143 -4.55 -2.51 -7.33
CA LYS A 143 -3.66 -1.95 -6.30
C LYS A 143 -2.19 -1.95 -6.74
N MET A 144 -1.71 -2.98 -7.41
CA MET A 144 -0.35 -3.01 -7.95
C MET A 144 -0.12 -1.94 -9.01
N TRP A 145 -1.10 -1.74 -9.91
CA TRP A 145 -1.05 -0.65 -10.88
C TRP A 145 -1.13 0.72 -10.19
N PHE A 146 -1.93 0.86 -9.14
CA PHE A 146 -1.94 2.09 -8.33
C PHE A 146 -0.56 2.37 -7.75
N CYS A 147 0.11 1.38 -7.16
CA CYS A 147 1.46 1.53 -6.62
C CYS A 147 2.46 1.94 -7.72
N ASP A 148 2.34 1.38 -8.93
CA ASP A 148 3.14 1.80 -10.07
C ASP A 148 2.87 3.27 -10.45
N ARG A 149 1.60 3.71 -10.45
CA ARG A 149 1.27 5.13 -10.64
C ARG A 149 1.85 6.03 -9.55
N MET A 150 2.01 5.54 -8.33
CA MET A 150 2.68 6.29 -7.26
C MET A 150 4.17 6.47 -7.54
N VAL A 151 4.85 5.48 -8.12
CA VAL A 151 6.25 5.64 -8.58
C VAL A 151 6.36 6.79 -9.58
N TRP A 152 5.48 6.81 -10.59
CA TRP A 152 5.49 7.86 -11.61
C TRP A 152 5.16 9.23 -11.02
N LEU A 153 4.19 9.28 -10.11
CA LEU A 153 3.83 10.51 -9.40
C LEU A 153 5.03 11.06 -8.61
N TYR A 154 5.76 10.19 -7.90
CA TYR A 154 6.95 10.60 -7.17
C TYR A 154 8.05 11.09 -8.12
N ASP A 155 8.34 10.33 -9.17
CA ASP A 155 9.39 10.69 -10.13
C ASP A 155 9.10 12.02 -10.84
N GLU A 156 7.84 12.39 -11.08
CA GLU A 156 7.49 13.72 -11.62
C GLU A 156 7.54 14.83 -10.56
N MET A 157 7.13 14.52 -9.33
CA MET A 157 6.99 15.53 -8.28
C MET A 157 8.31 15.84 -7.56
N LYS A 158 9.28 14.92 -7.55
CA LYS A 158 10.61 15.16 -6.96
C LYS A 158 11.35 16.32 -7.64
N ASP A 159 11.17 16.48 -8.95
CA ASP A 159 11.82 17.55 -9.73
C ASP A 159 11.10 18.90 -9.58
N LYS A 160 9.81 18.87 -9.20
CA LYS A 160 8.98 20.07 -9.03
C LYS A 160 8.98 20.63 -7.61
N HIS A 161 9.40 19.84 -6.61
CA HIS A 161 9.36 20.23 -5.21
C HIS A 161 10.62 19.72 -4.47
N PRO A 162 11.62 20.58 -4.20
CA PRO A 162 12.95 20.16 -3.73
C PRO A 162 12.96 19.24 -2.50
N PRO A 163 12.11 19.44 -1.46
CA PRO A 163 12.03 18.51 -0.33
C PRO A 163 11.70 17.05 -0.66
N TYR A 164 11.07 16.77 -1.81
CA TYR A 164 10.77 15.40 -2.23
C TYR A 164 11.99 14.70 -2.84
N ALA A 165 12.93 15.45 -3.41
CA ALA A 165 14.18 14.90 -3.94
C ALA A 165 15.09 14.37 -2.83
N GLU A 166 15.05 14.98 -1.64
CA GLU A 166 15.83 14.56 -0.46
C GLU A 166 15.51 13.14 0.03
N TRP A 167 14.33 12.60 -0.31
CA TRP A 167 13.95 11.23 0.05
C TRP A 167 14.69 10.17 -0.78
N LEU A 168 15.28 10.54 -1.92
CA LEU A 168 16.01 9.64 -2.81
C LEU A 168 17.46 9.46 -2.33
N ARG A 169 17.78 8.24 -1.88
CA ARG A 169 19.11 7.79 -1.46
C ARG A 169 19.58 6.77 -2.48
N VAL A 170 20.50 7.18 -3.35
CA VAL A 170 21.18 6.28 -4.28
C VAL A 170 22.35 5.65 -3.52
N GLY A 171 22.37 4.33 -3.41
CA GLY A 171 23.49 3.66 -2.74
C GLY A 171 24.79 3.95 -3.48
N GLN A 172 25.87 4.29 -2.77
CA GLN A 172 27.19 4.30 -3.39
C GLN A 172 27.43 2.91 -3.98
N LYS A 173 27.84 2.83 -5.26
CA LYS A 173 28.44 1.61 -5.81
C LYS A 173 29.55 1.23 -4.83
N GLU A 174 29.48 0.05 -4.20
CA GLU A 174 30.67 -0.54 -3.61
C GLU A 174 31.69 -0.66 -4.75
N VAL A 175 32.67 0.25 -4.75
CA VAL A 175 33.90 0.06 -5.51
C VAL A 175 34.58 -1.09 -4.77
N ARG A 176 34.42 -2.30 -5.32
CA ARG A 176 35.15 -3.48 -4.89
C ARG A 176 36.59 -3.40 -5.37
#